data_AF-A0A4V2SXR4-F1
#
_entry.id   AF-A0A4V2SXR4-F1
#
_cell.length_a   1.000
_cell.length_b   1.000
_cell.length_c   1.000
_cell.angle_alpha   90.00
_cell.angle_beta   90.00
_cell.angle_gamma   90.00
#
_symmetry.space_group_name_H-M   'P 1'
#
loop_
_entity.id
_entity.type
_entity.pdbx_description
1 polymer ?
#
loop_
_entity_poly.entity_id
_entity_poly.type
_entity_poly.pdbx_seq_one_letter_code
_entity_poly.pdbx_strand_id
1 'polypeptide(L)'
;MSMTDQIEATNRGLARVWIEFESALIQVPVIARLTGGRLRLEEYRSLLRNLRQQVVEGGRWISRAASSFGPAHEDLRAMFITHAAAEHRDYRLLEQNYVAAGGTLEEIRAAPKNIGTEALSAFMYQAASQPDPVGLLGAMFIIESLGNRLAGPWADKLAAQLDLAPDALTFLRYHGENDVVHMAEFEHALTLAVESGGVAASAAIVRHAQIVARLYRLQLEELDNG
;
A
#
# COMPACT_ATOMS: atom_id res chain seq x y z
N MET A 1 -7.92 7.93 -29.86
CA MET A 1 -7.84 6.67 -29.08
C MET A 1 -9.22 6.44 -28.51
N SER A 2 -9.79 5.24 -28.64
CA SER A 2 -11.11 4.95 -28.06
C SER A 2 -11.05 4.98 -26.52
N MET A 3 -12.19 5.07 -25.83
CA MET A 3 -12.21 5.03 -24.37
C MET A 3 -11.64 3.69 -23.85
N THR A 4 -12.04 2.59 -24.48
CA THR A 4 -11.52 1.25 -24.21
C THR A 4 -10.01 1.19 -24.39
N ASP A 5 -9.48 1.76 -25.49
CA ASP A 5 -8.03 1.79 -25.74
C ASP A 5 -7.27 2.57 -24.63
N GLN A 6 -7.90 3.61 -24.05
CA GLN A 6 -7.32 4.42 -22.98
C GLN A 6 -7.27 3.67 -21.65
N ILE A 7 -8.34 2.96 -21.29
CA ILE A 7 -8.38 2.11 -20.10
C ILE A 7 -7.34 1.00 -20.23
N GLU A 8 -7.28 0.32 -21.38
CA GLU A 8 -6.27 -0.70 -21.62
C GLU A 8 -4.85 -0.14 -21.59
N ALA A 9 -4.62 1.05 -22.13
CA ALA A 9 -3.31 1.71 -22.06
C ALA A 9 -2.90 2.03 -20.62
N THR A 10 -3.86 2.46 -19.79
CA THR A 10 -3.66 2.71 -18.36
C THR A 10 -3.27 1.43 -17.64
N ASN A 11 -4.02 0.33 -17.87
CA ASN A 11 -3.74 -0.98 -17.29
C ASN A 11 -2.38 -1.55 -17.72
N ARG A 12 -2.00 -1.40 -19.00
CA ARG A 12 -0.64 -1.74 -19.46
C ARG A 12 0.44 -0.92 -18.75
N GLY A 13 0.19 0.37 -18.55
CA GLY A 13 1.07 1.27 -17.81
C GLY A 13 1.27 0.81 -16.36
N LEU A 14 0.16 0.54 -15.65
CA LEU A 14 0.18 0.05 -14.27
C LEU A 14 0.87 -1.31 -14.15
N ALA A 15 0.57 -2.25 -15.03
CA ALA A 15 1.23 -3.56 -15.06
C ALA A 15 2.76 -3.45 -15.24
N ARG A 16 3.22 -2.54 -16.11
CA ARG A 16 4.66 -2.27 -16.25
C ARG A 16 5.27 -1.73 -14.97
N VAL A 17 4.62 -0.76 -14.32
CA VAL A 17 5.09 -0.21 -13.04
C VAL A 17 5.16 -1.29 -11.98
N TRP A 18 4.16 -2.17 -11.91
CA TRP A 18 4.16 -3.31 -10.97
C TRP A 18 5.37 -4.23 -11.20
N ILE A 19 5.62 -4.64 -12.45
CA ILE A 19 6.75 -5.54 -12.77
C ILE A 19 8.09 -4.91 -12.37
N GLU A 20 8.29 -3.62 -12.68
CA GLU A 20 9.49 -2.88 -12.29
C GLU A 20 9.60 -2.76 -10.77
N PHE A 21 8.49 -2.49 -10.08
CA PHE A 21 8.43 -2.41 -8.62
C PHE A 21 8.78 -3.74 -7.94
N GLU A 22 8.11 -4.83 -8.32
CA GLU A 22 8.32 -6.17 -7.76
C GLU A 22 9.75 -6.66 -7.95
N SER A 23 10.32 -6.42 -9.14
CA SER A 23 11.72 -6.75 -9.45
C SER A 23 12.71 -5.97 -8.60
N ALA A 24 12.41 -4.72 -8.26
CA ALA A 24 13.25 -3.92 -7.36
C ALA A 24 13.03 -4.30 -5.88
N LEU A 25 11.80 -4.66 -5.50
CA LEU A 25 11.42 -4.98 -4.14
C LEU A 25 12.15 -6.22 -3.60
N ILE A 26 12.36 -7.24 -4.45
CA ILE A 26 13.10 -8.45 -4.05
C ILE A 26 14.56 -8.18 -3.68
N GLN A 27 15.14 -7.05 -4.13
CA GLN A 27 16.51 -6.64 -3.80
C GLN A 27 16.59 -5.87 -2.48
N VAL A 28 15.47 -5.43 -1.91
CA VAL A 28 15.45 -4.72 -0.62
C VAL A 28 15.95 -5.66 0.48
N PRO A 29 16.90 -5.26 1.35
CA PRO A 29 17.61 -6.19 2.24
C PRO A 29 16.71 -7.08 3.10
N VAL A 30 15.64 -6.53 3.70
CA VAL A 30 14.68 -7.30 4.51
C VAL A 30 13.92 -8.34 3.67
N ILE A 31 13.53 -7.97 2.46
CA ILE A 31 12.78 -8.84 1.53
C ILE A 31 13.71 -9.91 0.96
N ALA A 32 14.94 -9.57 0.59
CA ALA A 32 15.95 -10.52 0.13
C ALA A 32 16.29 -11.57 1.20
N ARG A 33 16.34 -11.18 2.48
CA ARG A 33 16.52 -12.11 3.59
C ARG A 33 15.29 -13.01 3.79
N LEU A 34 14.09 -12.45 3.73
CA LEU A 34 12.84 -13.22 3.79
C LEU A 34 12.72 -14.23 2.66
N THR A 35 12.96 -13.83 1.41
CA THR A 35 12.84 -14.73 0.25
C THR A 35 13.92 -15.80 0.25
N GLY A 36 15.13 -15.46 0.73
CA GLY A 36 16.29 -16.33 0.83
C GLY A 36 16.36 -17.21 2.08
N GLY A 37 15.35 -17.22 2.96
CA GLY A 37 15.34 -18.12 4.11
C GLY A 37 16.25 -17.71 5.27
N ARG A 38 16.60 -16.42 5.38
CA ARG A 38 17.60 -15.89 6.33
C ARG A 38 17.08 -14.72 7.17
N LEU A 39 15.77 -14.48 7.19
CA LEU A 39 15.20 -13.40 8.01
C LEU A 39 15.26 -13.77 9.50
N ARG A 40 15.62 -12.81 10.34
CA ARG A 40 15.66 -12.97 11.79
C ARG A 40 14.46 -12.30 12.46
N LEU A 41 14.12 -12.74 13.68
CA LEU A 41 12.96 -12.25 14.42
C LEU A 41 13.02 -10.72 14.68
N GLU A 42 14.21 -10.18 14.97
CA GLU A 42 14.43 -8.74 15.13
C GLU A 42 14.16 -7.95 13.83
N GLU A 43 14.43 -8.53 12.67
CA GLU A 43 14.18 -7.90 11.38
C GLU A 43 12.69 -7.91 11.05
N TYR A 44 11.99 -8.99 11.42
CA TYR A 44 10.53 -9.04 11.32
C TYR A 44 9.85 -8.02 12.24
N ARG A 45 10.30 -7.90 13.50
CA ARG A 45 9.83 -6.85 14.41
C ARG A 45 10.11 -5.45 13.88
N SER A 46 11.29 -5.22 13.30
CA SER A 46 11.63 -3.94 12.66
C SER A 46 10.69 -3.63 11.48
N LEU A 47 10.38 -4.63 10.66
CA LEU A 47 9.40 -4.52 9.56
C LEU A 47 8.01 -4.12 10.09
N LEU A 48 7.48 -4.84 11.08
CA LEU A 48 6.16 -4.54 11.68
C LEU A 48 6.10 -3.13 12.27
N ARG A 49 7.14 -2.73 13.01
CA ARG A 49 7.24 -1.41 13.64
C ARG A 49 7.14 -0.26 12.62
N ASN A 50 7.83 -0.41 11.49
CA ASN A 50 7.84 0.58 10.41
C ASN A 50 6.54 0.54 9.58
N LEU A 51 6.07 -0.65 9.19
CA LEU A 51 4.79 -0.80 8.48
C LEU A 51 3.64 -0.15 9.24
N ARG A 52 3.62 -0.28 10.57
CA ARG A 52 2.57 0.32 11.40
C ARG A 52 2.48 1.83 11.18
N GLN A 53 3.61 2.54 11.07
CA GLN A 53 3.58 3.99 10.91
C GLN A 53 2.98 4.40 9.56
N GLN A 54 3.18 3.61 8.51
CA GLN A 54 2.59 3.83 7.21
C GLN A 54 1.09 3.48 7.18
N VAL A 55 0.70 2.34 7.73
CA VAL A 55 -0.69 1.86 7.71
C VAL A 55 -1.60 2.78 8.53
N VAL A 56 -1.10 3.41 9.61
CA VAL A 56 -1.83 4.46 10.34
C VAL A 56 -2.22 5.64 9.45
N GLU A 57 -1.42 5.95 8.44
CA GLU A 57 -1.71 7.06 7.52
C GLU A 57 -2.71 6.67 6.43
N GLY A 58 -2.83 5.39 6.10
CA GLY A 58 -3.75 4.81 5.10
C GLY A 58 -5.12 5.47 5.08
N GLY A 59 -5.97 5.13 6.05
CA GLY A 59 -7.33 5.67 6.15
C GLY A 59 -7.39 7.20 6.24
N ARG A 60 -6.34 7.87 6.74
CA ARG A 60 -6.31 9.34 6.90
C ARG A 60 -6.13 10.06 5.56
N TRP A 61 -5.16 9.64 4.74
CA TRP A 61 -4.97 10.27 3.43
C TRP A 61 -6.09 9.86 2.46
N ILE A 62 -6.66 8.65 2.57
CA ILE A 62 -7.84 8.25 1.78
C ILE A 62 -9.03 9.14 2.14
N SER A 63 -9.30 9.37 3.43
CA SER A 63 -10.34 10.29 3.90
C SER A 63 -10.12 11.72 3.38
N ARG A 64 -8.86 12.18 3.36
CA ARG A 64 -8.53 13.50 2.79
C ARG A 64 -8.83 13.54 1.30
N ALA A 65 -8.45 12.52 0.54
CA ALA A 65 -8.71 12.43 -0.89
C ALA A 65 -10.22 12.45 -1.19
N ALA A 66 -11.01 11.69 -0.41
CA ALA A 66 -12.46 11.73 -0.48
C ALA A 66 -13.01 13.15 -0.34
N SER A 67 -12.50 13.94 0.61
CA SER A 67 -12.93 15.32 0.82
C SER A 67 -12.54 16.29 -0.31
N SER A 68 -11.58 15.92 -1.16
CA SER A 68 -11.06 16.73 -2.25
C SER A 68 -11.73 16.46 -3.61
N PHE A 69 -12.57 15.42 -3.70
CA PHE A 69 -13.36 15.14 -4.91
C PHE A 69 -14.56 16.09 -5.02
N GLY A 70 -14.65 16.78 -6.16
CA GLY A 70 -15.74 17.67 -6.50
C GLY A 70 -17.01 16.93 -6.95
N PRO A 71 -18.10 17.69 -7.20
CA PRO A 71 -19.40 17.11 -7.60
C PRO A 71 -19.38 16.33 -8.92
N ALA A 72 -18.35 16.47 -9.76
CA ALA A 72 -18.22 15.69 -11.00
C ALA A 72 -17.71 14.26 -10.77
N HIS A 73 -17.23 13.96 -9.55
CA HIS A 73 -16.59 12.69 -9.20
C HIS A 73 -17.24 12.07 -7.95
N GLU A 74 -18.57 12.18 -7.81
CA GLU A 74 -19.27 11.71 -6.60
C GLU A 74 -19.13 10.20 -6.38
N ASP A 75 -19.10 9.42 -7.45
CA ASP A 75 -18.93 7.96 -7.38
C ASP A 75 -17.51 7.61 -6.88
N LEU A 76 -16.47 8.29 -7.39
CA LEU A 76 -15.10 8.15 -6.87
C LEU A 76 -15.03 8.56 -5.40
N ARG A 77 -15.68 9.67 -5.03
CA ARG A 77 -15.77 10.12 -3.63
C ARG A 77 -16.40 9.05 -2.75
N ALA A 78 -17.51 8.44 -3.17
CA ALA A 78 -18.19 7.40 -2.41
C ALA A 78 -17.30 6.16 -2.20
N MET A 79 -16.58 5.71 -3.24
CA MET A 79 -15.65 4.59 -3.13
C MET A 79 -14.50 4.88 -2.17
N PHE A 80 -13.91 6.07 -2.22
CA PHE A 80 -12.85 6.45 -1.26
C PHE A 80 -13.37 6.52 0.18
N ILE A 81 -14.62 6.96 0.41
CA ILE A 81 -15.23 6.95 1.75
C ILE A 81 -15.37 5.51 2.27
N THR A 82 -15.91 4.62 1.45
CA THR A 82 -16.08 3.20 1.80
C THR A 82 -14.75 2.54 2.09
N HIS A 83 -13.76 2.74 1.23
CA HIS A 83 -12.43 2.16 1.39
C HIS A 83 -11.70 2.73 2.61
N ALA A 84 -11.79 4.03 2.88
CA ALA A 84 -11.26 4.60 4.12
C ALA A 84 -11.87 3.95 5.37
N ALA A 85 -13.17 3.68 5.36
CA ALA A 85 -13.86 3.03 6.47
C ALA A 85 -13.44 1.56 6.65
N ALA A 86 -13.09 0.85 5.58
CA ALA A 86 -12.54 -0.51 5.66
C ALA A 86 -11.13 -0.50 6.30
N GLU A 87 -10.23 0.34 5.78
CA GLU A 87 -8.79 0.28 6.08
C GLU A 87 -8.36 0.99 7.37
N HIS A 88 -9.19 1.90 7.93
CA HIS A 88 -8.76 2.83 8.98
C HIS A 88 -8.28 2.19 10.31
N ARG A 89 -8.38 0.87 10.48
CA ARG A 89 -7.98 0.16 11.71
C ARG A 89 -6.94 -0.92 11.50
N ASP A 90 -6.44 -1.12 10.28
CA ASP A 90 -5.59 -2.29 9.97
C ASP A 90 -4.23 -2.24 10.67
N TYR A 91 -3.79 -1.04 11.06
CA TYR A 91 -2.63 -0.87 11.93
C TYR A 91 -2.76 -1.60 13.27
N ARG A 92 -3.98 -1.93 13.73
CA ARG A 92 -4.18 -2.70 14.97
C ARG A 92 -3.76 -4.15 14.81
N LEU A 93 -3.89 -4.73 13.61
CA LEU A 93 -3.36 -6.06 13.32
C LEU A 93 -1.84 -6.04 13.44
N LEU A 94 -1.17 -4.99 12.95
CA LEU A 94 0.28 -4.81 13.11
C LEU A 94 0.69 -4.64 14.57
N GLU A 95 -0.06 -3.87 15.37
CA GLU A 95 0.16 -3.73 16.81
C GLU A 95 0.05 -5.09 17.53
N GLN A 96 -0.96 -5.90 17.20
CA GLN A 96 -1.15 -7.25 17.73
C GLN A 96 -0.02 -8.20 17.30
N ASN A 97 0.33 -8.20 16.00
CA ASN A 97 1.39 -9.02 15.45
C ASN A 97 2.74 -8.71 16.10
N TYR A 98 3.03 -7.44 16.36
CA TYR A 98 4.27 -7.01 17.00
C TYR A 98 4.38 -7.51 18.44
N VAL A 99 3.27 -7.46 19.19
CA VAL A 99 3.21 -8.03 20.55
C VAL A 99 3.35 -9.56 20.51
N ALA A 100 2.68 -10.24 19.59
CA ALA A 100 2.79 -11.69 19.41
C ALA A 100 4.21 -12.12 18.97
N ALA A 101 4.95 -11.24 18.28
CA ALA A 101 6.36 -11.44 17.93
C ALA A 101 7.34 -11.07 19.07
N GLY A 102 6.85 -10.73 20.27
CA GLY A 102 7.66 -10.46 21.46
C GLY A 102 8.08 -9.00 21.66
N GLY A 103 7.44 -8.05 20.96
CA GLY A 103 7.58 -6.62 21.23
C GLY A 103 6.53 -6.09 22.22
N THR A 104 6.58 -4.80 22.51
CA THR A 104 5.56 -4.14 23.35
C THR A 104 4.73 -3.12 22.57
N LEU A 105 3.51 -2.87 23.04
CA LEU A 105 2.62 -1.87 22.43
C LEU A 105 3.17 -0.44 22.55
N GLU A 106 3.89 -0.15 23.64
CA GLU A 106 4.55 1.13 23.88
C GLU A 106 5.60 1.40 22.78
N GLU A 107 6.47 0.43 22.52
CA GLU A 107 7.55 0.55 21.54
C GLU A 107 7.05 0.81 20.11
N ILE A 108 6.05 0.04 19.64
CA ILE A 108 5.54 0.21 18.27
C ILE A 108 4.76 1.52 18.09
N ARG A 109 4.12 2.03 19.15
CA ARG A 109 3.37 3.29 19.10
C ARG A 109 4.27 4.52 19.21
N ALA A 110 5.35 4.43 19.98
CA ALA A 110 6.32 5.50 20.16
C ALA A 110 7.32 5.60 18.99
N ALA A 111 7.42 4.57 18.14
CA ALA A 111 8.35 4.55 17.03
C ALA A 111 8.08 5.70 16.03
N PRO A 112 9.11 6.48 15.66
CA PRO A 112 8.99 7.48 14.62
C PRO A 112 8.82 6.82 13.24
N LYS A 113 8.40 7.63 12.26
CA LYS A 113 8.45 7.23 10.85
C LYS A 113 9.91 7.19 10.41
N ASN A 114 10.29 6.19 9.64
CA ASN A 114 11.56 6.26 8.92
C ASN A 114 11.47 7.27 7.77
N ILE A 115 12.63 7.65 7.22
CA ILE A 115 12.75 8.63 6.12
C ILE A 115 11.82 8.31 4.95
N GLY A 116 11.75 7.03 4.55
CA GLY A 116 10.91 6.61 3.44
C GLY A 116 9.42 6.70 3.74
N THR A 117 8.99 6.34 4.95
CA THR A 117 7.60 6.51 5.40
C THR A 117 7.22 7.99 5.51
N GLU A 118 8.12 8.86 5.98
CA GLU A 118 7.89 10.31 5.97
C GLU A 118 7.68 10.85 4.55
N ALA A 119 8.58 10.49 3.63
CA ALA A 119 8.51 10.90 2.22
C ALA A 119 7.24 10.39 1.54
N LEU A 120 6.90 9.11 1.73
CA LEU A 120 5.66 8.52 1.23
C LEU A 120 4.44 9.25 1.80
N SER A 121 4.39 9.45 3.11
CA SER A 121 3.27 10.15 3.77
C SER A 121 3.10 11.57 3.23
N ALA A 122 4.19 12.32 3.11
CA ALA A 122 4.18 13.70 2.61
C ALA A 122 3.62 13.78 1.18
N PHE A 123 4.07 12.89 0.29
CA PHE A 123 3.54 12.79 -1.07
C PHE A 123 2.05 12.45 -1.08
N MET A 124 1.63 11.43 -0.32
CA MET A 124 0.23 10.98 -0.28
C MET A 124 -0.70 12.08 0.23
N TYR A 125 -0.33 12.80 1.29
CA TYR A 125 -1.13 13.92 1.79
C TYR A 125 -1.16 15.11 0.84
N GLN A 126 -0.05 15.43 0.17
CA GLN A 126 -0.01 16.51 -0.80
C GLN A 126 -0.92 16.19 -2.01
N ALA A 127 -0.82 14.97 -2.53
CA ALA A 127 -1.65 14.47 -3.63
C ALA A 127 -3.13 14.44 -3.23
N ALA A 128 -3.46 13.91 -2.05
CA ALA A 128 -4.82 13.85 -1.52
C ALA A 128 -5.46 15.23 -1.28
N SER A 129 -4.65 16.27 -1.15
CA SER A 129 -5.13 17.65 -0.96
C SER A 129 -5.37 18.39 -2.28
N GLN A 130 -5.05 17.79 -3.43
CA GLN A 130 -5.34 18.40 -4.74
C GLN A 130 -6.81 18.19 -5.13
N PRO A 131 -7.42 19.11 -5.89
CA PRO A 131 -8.75 18.91 -6.45
C PRO A 131 -8.81 17.64 -7.31
N ASP A 132 -9.86 16.84 -7.13
CA ASP A 132 -10.12 15.61 -7.88
C ASP A 132 -8.87 14.70 -8.03
N PRO A 133 -8.33 14.16 -6.92
CA PRO A 133 -7.00 13.54 -6.88
C PRO A 133 -6.98 12.12 -7.49
N VAL A 134 -7.46 11.96 -8.72
CA VAL A 134 -7.58 10.67 -9.45
C VAL A 134 -6.27 9.92 -9.56
N GLY A 135 -5.12 10.62 -9.54
CA GLY A 135 -3.81 9.99 -9.51
C GLY A 135 -3.63 9.03 -8.32
N LEU A 136 -4.31 9.24 -7.20
CA LEU A 136 -4.24 8.33 -6.05
C LEU A 136 -4.75 6.92 -6.33
N LEU A 137 -5.55 6.70 -7.38
CA LEU A 137 -5.86 5.33 -7.83
C LEU A 137 -4.56 4.57 -8.19
N GLY A 138 -3.58 5.22 -8.81
CA GLY A 138 -2.29 4.61 -9.08
C GLY A 138 -1.49 4.29 -7.81
N ALA A 139 -1.66 5.08 -6.75
CA ALA A 139 -1.07 4.80 -5.45
C ALA A 139 -1.71 3.56 -4.81
N MET A 140 -3.05 3.51 -4.80
CA MET A 140 -3.83 2.38 -4.31
C MET A 140 -3.45 1.10 -5.06
N PHE A 141 -3.37 1.15 -6.40
CA PHE A 141 -2.96 0.00 -7.21
C PHE A 141 -1.66 -0.66 -6.71
N ILE A 142 -0.64 0.13 -6.35
CA ILE A 142 0.63 -0.41 -5.85
C ILE A 142 0.47 -1.04 -4.46
N ILE A 143 -0.28 -0.39 -3.58
CA ILE A 143 -0.47 -0.83 -2.19
C ILE A 143 -1.33 -2.12 -2.15
N GLU A 144 -2.49 -2.11 -2.80
CA GLU A 144 -3.40 -3.26 -2.87
C GLU A 144 -2.77 -4.44 -3.63
N SER A 145 -2.03 -4.19 -4.72
CA SER A 145 -1.34 -5.27 -5.42
C SER A 145 -0.26 -5.93 -4.57
N LEU A 146 0.38 -5.19 -3.66
CA LEU A 146 1.34 -5.74 -2.70
C LEU A 146 0.67 -6.63 -1.68
N GLY A 147 -0.46 -6.20 -1.10
CA GLY A 147 -1.28 -7.04 -0.21
C GLY A 147 -1.67 -8.34 -0.91
N ASN A 148 -2.39 -8.22 -2.02
CA ASN A 148 -2.95 -9.33 -2.78
C ASN A 148 -1.90 -10.34 -3.27
N ARG A 149 -0.75 -9.87 -3.75
CA ARG A 149 0.23 -10.75 -4.44
C ARG A 149 1.33 -11.25 -3.53
N LEU A 150 1.73 -10.47 -2.53
CA LEU A 150 2.96 -10.71 -1.78
C LEU A 150 2.71 -11.01 -0.31
N ALA A 151 1.63 -10.52 0.31
CA ALA A 151 1.42 -10.66 1.75
C ALA A 151 1.27 -12.13 2.18
N GLY A 152 0.43 -12.91 1.48
CA GLY A 152 0.26 -14.34 1.73
C GLY A 152 1.57 -15.14 1.63
N PRO A 153 2.28 -15.09 0.48
CA PRO A 153 3.58 -15.75 0.33
C PRO A 153 4.64 -15.30 1.36
N TRP A 154 4.62 -14.04 1.76
CA TRP A 154 5.51 -13.55 2.82
C TRP A 154 5.15 -14.13 4.19
N ALA A 155 3.86 -14.22 4.52
CA ALA A 155 3.40 -14.86 5.75
C ALA A 155 3.81 -16.34 5.81
N ASP A 156 3.71 -17.08 4.71
CA ASP A 156 4.17 -18.48 4.63
C ASP A 156 5.68 -18.61 4.89
N LYS A 157 6.47 -17.72 4.28
CA LYS A 157 7.92 -17.71 4.46
C LYS A 157 8.32 -17.33 5.89
N LEU A 158 7.61 -16.40 6.51
CA LEU A 158 7.82 -16.02 7.90
C LEU A 158 7.51 -17.18 8.85
N ALA A 159 6.37 -17.84 8.67
CA ALA A 159 5.99 -19.02 9.47
C ALA A 159 6.99 -20.18 9.33
N ALA A 160 7.59 -20.36 8.15
CA ALA A 160 8.57 -21.41 7.92
C ALA A 160 9.97 -21.10 8.49
N GLN A 161 10.31 -19.81 8.67
CA GLN A 161 11.64 -19.38 9.13
C GLN A 161 11.68 -19.07 10.63
N LEU A 162 10.57 -18.62 11.19
CA LEU A 162 10.47 -18.11 12.54
C LEU A 162 9.43 -18.92 13.30
N ASP A 163 9.75 -19.32 14.53
CA ASP A 163 8.82 -20.00 15.44
C ASP A 163 7.79 -19.00 16.01
N LEU A 164 6.90 -18.53 15.13
CA LEU A 164 5.90 -17.51 15.42
C LEU A 164 4.54 -18.14 15.68
N ALA A 165 3.82 -17.61 16.67
CA ALA A 165 2.40 -17.90 16.80
C ALA A 165 1.62 -17.42 15.57
N PRO A 166 0.51 -18.07 15.18
CA PRO A 166 -0.34 -17.60 14.07
C PRO A 166 -0.79 -16.14 14.23
N ASP A 167 -1.01 -15.71 15.47
CA ASP A 167 -1.38 -14.34 15.84
C ASP A 167 -0.30 -13.30 15.51
N ALA A 168 0.94 -13.73 15.23
CA ALA A 168 1.99 -12.84 14.76
C ALA A 168 1.88 -12.54 13.26
N LEU A 169 1.03 -13.21 12.48
CA LEU A 169 1.00 -13.10 11.01
C LEU A 169 -0.35 -12.61 10.45
N THR A 170 -1.29 -12.23 11.33
CA THR A 170 -2.68 -11.95 10.92
C THR A 170 -2.82 -10.78 9.95
N PHE A 171 -1.99 -9.74 10.03
CA PHE A 171 -2.02 -8.63 9.06
C PHE A 171 -1.74 -9.13 7.64
N LEU A 172 -0.64 -9.87 7.45
CA LEU A 172 -0.25 -10.37 6.14
C LEU A 172 -1.22 -11.43 5.60
N ARG A 173 -1.80 -12.26 6.48
CA ARG A 173 -2.83 -13.24 6.12
C ARG A 173 -4.12 -12.54 5.66
N TYR A 174 -4.59 -11.57 6.43
CA TYR A 174 -5.79 -10.79 6.14
C TYR A 174 -5.72 -10.11 4.77
N HIS A 175 -4.62 -9.40 4.49
CA HIS A 175 -4.41 -8.75 3.17
C HIS A 175 -4.03 -9.75 2.06
N GLY A 176 -3.63 -10.97 2.39
CA GLY A 176 -3.47 -12.03 1.39
C GLY A 176 -4.80 -12.66 0.94
N GLU A 177 -5.85 -12.61 1.78
CA GLU A 177 -7.14 -13.28 1.54
C GLU A 177 -8.25 -12.33 1.06
N ASN A 178 -8.25 -11.07 1.50
CA ASN A 178 -9.37 -10.13 1.28
C ASN A 178 -9.28 -9.26 0.02
N ASP A 179 -8.14 -9.22 -0.66
CA ASP A 179 -7.87 -8.17 -1.67
C ASP A 179 -8.47 -8.43 -3.07
N VAL A 180 -9.16 -9.55 -3.29
CA VAL A 180 -9.89 -9.81 -4.55
C VAL A 180 -11.05 -8.81 -4.74
N VAL A 181 -11.71 -8.43 -3.64
CA VAL A 181 -12.80 -7.44 -3.68
C VAL A 181 -12.25 -6.05 -3.97
N HIS A 182 -11.16 -5.65 -3.31
CA HIS A 182 -10.51 -4.35 -3.53
C HIS A 182 -10.02 -4.19 -4.97
N MET A 183 -9.51 -5.27 -5.59
CA MET A 183 -9.10 -5.21 -6.99
C MET A 183 -10.28 -5.01 -7.95
N ALA A 184 -11.46 -5.59 -7.67
CA ALA A 184 -12.65 -5.35 -8.48
C ALA A 184 -13.17 -3.91 -8.34
N GLU A 185 -13.18 -3.39 -7.10
CA GLU A 185 -13.55 -1.99 -6.81
C GLU A 185 -12.56 -1.01 -7.47
N PHE A 186 -11.26 -1.35 -7.47
CA PHE A 186 -10.22 -0.59 -8.12
C PHE A 186 -10.44 -0.49 -9.64
N GLU A 187 -10.71 -1.60 -10.34
CA GLU A 187 -10.95 -1.58 -11.79
C GLU A 187 -12.17 -0.72 -12.16
N HIS A 188 -13.21 -0.73 -11.32
CA HIS A 188 -14.36 0.14 -11.50
C HIS A 188 -13.98 1.62 -11.31
N ALA A 189 -13.24 1.95 -10.25
CA ALA A 189 -12.78 3.32 -10.00
C ALA A 189 -11.83 3.84 -11.09
N LEU A 190 -10.94 2.99 -11.59
CA LEU A 190 -10.07 3.29 -12.73
C LEU A 190 -10.88 3.65 -13.96
N THR A 191 -11.91 2.84 -14.27
CA THR A 191 -12.79 3.07 -15.41
C THR A 191 -13.47 4.44 -15.30
N LEU A 192 -14.10 4.73 -14.16
CA LEU A 192 -14.76 6.02 -13.91
C LEU A 192 -13.81 7.21 -14.06
N ALA A 193 -12.60 7.12 -13.50
CA ALA A 193 -11.61 8.20 -13.57
C ALA A 193 -11.08 8.43 -14.99
N VAL A 194 -10.87 7.36 -15.77
CA VAL A 194 -10.43 7.47 -17.17
C VAL A 194 -11.57 7.97 -18.05
N GLU A 195 -12.81 7.57 -17.78
CA GLU A 195 -13.99 8.06 -18.50
C GLU A 195 -14.22 9.56 -18.30
N SER A 196 -14.04 10.06 -17.07
CA SER A 196 -14.21 11.49 -16.76
C SER A 196 -13.02 12.34 -17.22
N GLY A 197 -11.78 11.88 -17.03
CA GLY A 197 -10.57 12.68 -17.21
C GLY A 197 -9.69 12.30 -18.40
N GLY A 198 -10.05 11.26 -19.15
CA GLY A 198 -9.37 10.82 -20.37
C GLY A 198 -7.86 10.60 -20.21
N VAL A 199 -7.09 11.13 -21.18
CA VAL A 199 -5.63 11.01 -21.22
C VAL A 199 -4.95 11.60 -19.99
N ALA A 200 -5.46 12.71 -19.45
CA ALA A 200 -4.87 13.39 -18.31
C ALA A 200 -5.00 12.54 -17.03
N ALA A 201 -6.19 11.98 -16.77
CA ALA A 201 -6.39 11.06 -15.65
C ALA A 201 -5.52 9.81 -15.77
N SER A 202 -5.52 9.19 -16.96
CA SER A 202 -4.67 8.03 -17.28
C SER A 202 -3.18 8.30 -16.99
N ALA A 203 -2.65 9.44 -17.44
CA ALA A 203 -1.27 9.84 -17.19
C ALA A 203 -0.99 10.10 -15.71
N ALA A 204 -1.90 10.76 -14.99
CA ALA A 204 -1.77 11.03 -13.56
C ALA A 204 -1.75 9.74 -12.73
N ILE A 205 -2.63 8.78 -13.05
CA ILE A 205 -2.72 7.47 -12.39
C ILE A 205 -1.40 6.70 -12.55
N VAL A 206 -0.93 6.53 -13.79
CA VAL A 206 0.35 5.83 -14.03
C VAL A 206 1.51 6.56 -13.37
N ARG A 207 1.52 7.90 -13.39
CA ARG A 207 2.57 8.71 -12.77
C ARG A 207 2.63 8.54 -11.26
N HIS A 208 1.49 8.54 -10.58
CA HIS A 208 1.43 8.33 -9.13
C HIS A 208 1.82 6.91 -8.75
N ALA A 209 1.43 5.90 -9.54
CA ALA A 209 1.91 4.53 -9.34
C ALA A 209 3.45 4.45 -9.39
N GLN A 210 4.08 5.11 -10.36
CA GLN A 210 5.55 5.16 -10.45
C GLN A 210 6.21 5.81 -9.24
N ILE A 211 5.63 6.91 -8.75
CA ILE A 211 6.16 7.63 -7.59
C ILE A 211 6.00 6.76 -6.34
N VAL A 212 4.81 6.23 -6.10
CA VAL A 212 4.50 5.44 -4.91
C VAL A 212 5.28 4.13 -4.89
N ALA A 213 5.45 3.44 -6.02
CA ALA A 213 6.33 2.28 -6.11
C ALA A 213 7.76 2.58 -5.59
N ARG A 214 8.31 3.75 -5.96
CA ARG A 214 9.65 4.17 -5.51
C ARG A 214 9.68 4.54 -4.03
N LEU A 215 8.69 5.29 -3.55
CA LEU A 215 8.60 5.72 -2.16
C LEU A 215 8.30 4.56 -1.21
N TYR A 216 7.46 3.61 -1.61
CA TYR A 216 7.17 2.40 -0.85
C TYR A 216 8.42 1.51 -0.73
N ARG A 217 9.19 1.38 -1.81
CA ARG A 217 10.49 0.69 -1.75
C ARG A 217 11.44 1.40 -0.79
N LEU A 218 11.56 2.73 -0.88
CA LEU A 218 12.40 3.53 0.01
C LEU A 218 12.04 3.30 1.48
N GLN A 219 10.74 3.27 1.83
CA GLN A 219 10.30 2.94 3.18
C GLN A 219 10.89 1.61 3.71
N LEU A 220 11.00 0.59 2.87
CA LEU A 220 11.54 -0.71 3.26
C LEU A 220 13.08 -0.77 3.21
N GLU A 221 13.71 0.12 2.44
CA GLU A 221 15.16 0.30 2.44
C GLU A 221 15.64 0.99 3.73
N GLU A 222 14.79 1.82 4.32
CA GLU A 222 15.10 2.70 5.46
C GLU A 222 14.64 2.13 6.82
N LEU A 223 14.40 0.82 6.97
CA LEU A 223 13.87 0.24 8.22
C LEU A 223 14.70 0.55 9.48
N ASP A 224 16.01 0.78 9.30
CA ASP A 224 16.98 1.07 10.36
C ASP A 224 17.31 2.58 10.50
N ASN A 225 16.62 3.45 9.77
CA ASN A 225 16.83 4.90 9.73
C ASN A 225 15.57 5.68 10.17
N GLY A 226 15.15 5.44 11.41
CA GLY A 226 14.05 6.14 12.10
C GLY A 226 14.51 6.77 13.40
#